data_AF-A0AA38UG33-F1
#
_entry.id   AF-A0AA38UG33-F1
#
_cell.length_a   1.000
_cell.length_b   1.000
_cell.length_c   1.000
_cell.angle_alpha   90.00
_cell.angle_beta   90.00
_cell.angle_gamma   90.00
#
_symmetry.space_group_name_H-M   'P 1'
#
loop_
_entity.id
_entity.type
_entity.pdbx_description
1 polymer ?
#
loop_
_entity_poly.entity_id
_entity_poly.type
_entity_poly.pdbx_seq_one_letter_code
_entity_poly.pdbx_strand_id
1 'polypeptide(L)'
;MSAPAPSLFPALYLYPLNDTFAPRYIHLSHNAHVRIGRQTSAMTTPSEQNGYFDSRVLSRQHAEVWEEGNKIFIKDLKSSNGTFINGNRLSPEGLESDPVELHSDDVVEFGIDIVGEDNTTVVRHKVAARVMCILSEQDAQIINGCQDRVTTDHTNATVCRIENNTIMVSLKFSTCLPHYF
;
A
#
# COMPACT_ATOMS: atom_id res chain seq x y z
N MET A 1 12.07 -34.10 1.97
CA MET A 1 11.73 -33.18 0.85
C MET A 1 10.86 -32.09 1.47
N SER A 2 11.43 -30.93 1.81
CA SER A 2 10.64 -29.79 2.27
C SER A 2 9.82 -29.29 1.09
N ALA A 3 8.51 -29.10 1.27
CA ALA A 3 7.67 -28.45 0.28
C ALA A 3 8.31 -27.09 -0.10
N PRO A 4 8.30 -26.69 -1.38
CA PRO A 4 8.72 -25.34 -1.74
C PRO A 4 7.86 -24.34 -0.96
N ALA A 5 8.49 -23.33 -0.38
CA ALA A 5 7.75 -22.24 0.26
C ALA A 5 6.73 -21.69 -0.75
N PRO A 6 5.49 -21.40 -0.33
CA PRO A 6 4.48 -20.89 -1.26
C PRO A 6 5.02 -19.64 -1.95
N SER A 7 4.86 -19.57 -3.27
CA SER A 7 5.22 -18.38 -4.03
C SER A 7 4.43 -17.19 -3.49
N LEU A 8 5.14 -16.16 -3.04
CA LEU A 8 4.58 -14.92 -2.46
C LEU A 8 4.23 -13.90 -3.55
N PHE A 9 4.08 -14.35 -4.79
CA PHE A 9 3.85 -13.52 -5.97
C PHE A 9 2.68 -14.11 -6.78
N PRO A 10 1.86 -13.26 -7.42
CA PRO A 10 1.98 -11.80 -7.45
C PRO A 10 1.55 -11.17 -6.12
N ALA A 11 2.19 -10.06 -5.75
CA ALA A 11 1.93 -9.34 -4.51
C ALA A 11 1.95 -7.83 -4.70
N LEU A 12 1.04 -7.16 -3.98
CA LEU A 12 0.95 -5.72 -3.88
C LEU A 12 1.45 -5.28 -2.51
N TYR A 13 2.51 -4.49 -2.49
CA TYR A 13 3.00 -3.84 -1.28
C TYR A 13 2.45 -2.43 -1.18
N LEU A 14 2.01 -2.05 0.02
CA LEU A 14 1.50 -0.73 0.35
C LEU A 14 2.37 -0.12 1.44
N TYR A 15 3.13 0.92 1.10
CA TYR A 15 3.96 1.67 2.03
C TYR A 15 3.24 2.93 2.48
N PRO A 16 2.95 3.12 3.78
CA PRO A 16 2.24 4.28 4.28
C PRO A 16 3.01 5.58 3.99
N LEU A 17 2.29 6.62 3.59
CA LEU A 17 2.86 7.96 3.35
C LEU A 17 2.54 8.96 4.47
N ASN A 18 1.67 8.61 5.40
CA ASN A 18 1.18 9.49 6.47
C ASN A 18 0.92 8.75 7.79
N ASP A 19 1.66 7.66 8.04
CA ASP A 19 1.64 6.88 9.29
C ASP A 19 0.24 6.38 9.74
N THR A 20 -0.71 6.27 8.81
CA THR A 20 -2.09 5.81 9.12
C THR A 20 -2.21 4.30 9.26
N PHE A 21 -1.19 3.54 8.89
CA PHE A 21 -1.11 2.08 9.02
C PHE A 21 0.35 1.63 8.94
N ALA A 22 0.68 0.43 9.45
CA ALA A 22 1.98 -0.19 9.21
C ALA A 22 2.07 -0.73 7.77
N PRO A 23 3.26 -0.82 7.14
CA PRO A 23 3.41 -1.38 5.79
C PRO A 23 2.67 -2.71 5.60
N ARG A 24 2.06 -2.90 4.43
CA ARG A 24 1.30 -4.11 4.11
C ARG A 24 1.81 -4.77 2.86
N TYR A 25 1.65 -6.08 2.79
CA TYR A 25 1.89 -6.89 1.60
C TYR A 25 0.68 -7.79 1.38
N ILE A 26 0.06 -7.66 0.22
CA ILE A 26 -1.17 -8.37 -0.11
C ILE A 26 -0.82 -9.37 -1.21
N HIS A 27 -0.89 -10.66 -0.88
CA HIS A 27 -0.75 -11.71 -1.89
C HIS A 27 -2.00 -11.74 -2.77
N LEU A 28 -1.80 -11.62 -4.08
CA LEU A 28 -2.86 -11.61 -5.08
C LEU A 28 -2.91 -13.00 -5.74
N SER A 29 -3.50 -13.96 -5.03
CA SER A 29 -3.73 -15.29 -5.61
C SER A 29 -4.49 -15.16 -6.93
N HIS A 30 -4.11 -15.98 -7.92
CA HIS A 30 -4.70 -15.91 -9.25
C HIS A 30 -6.22 -16.01 -9.20
N ASN A 31 -6.90 -15.12 -9.93
CA ASN A 31 -8.37 -15.01 -9.99
C ASN A 31 -9.06 -14.65 -8.65
N ALA A 32 -8.33 -14.10 -7.68
CA ALA A 32 -8.88 -13.61 -6.42
C ALA A 32 -8.88 -12.09 -6.35
N HIS A 33 -10.04 -11.51 -6.04
CA HIS A 33 -10.18 -10.08 -5.76
C HIS A 33 -10.03 -9.86 -4.25
N VAL A 34 -8.96 -9.16 -3.86
CA VAL A 34 -8.73 -8.78 -2.48
C VAL A 34 -9.42 -7.45 -2.19
N ARG A 35 -10.26 -7.43 -1.16
CA ARG A 35 -10.99 -6.24 -0.77
C ARG A 35 -10.11 -5.28 0.01
N ILE A 36 -10.22 -4.01 -0.34
CA ILE A 36 -9.74 -2.87 0.42
C ILE A 36 -10.93 -2.23 1.14
N GLY A 37 -10.80 -1.99 2.44
CA GLY A 37 -11.86 -1.31 3.18
C GLY A 37 -11.67 -1.27 4.68
N ARG A 38 -12.70 -0.79 5.38
CA ARG A 38 -12.68 -0.65 6.83
C ARG A 38 -13.07 -1.95 7.55
N GLN A 39 -12.44 -2.21 8.69
CA GLN A 39 -12.87 -3.26 9.61
C GLN A 39 -14.34 -3.11 10.02
N THR A 40 -15.07 -4.23 10.04
CA THR A 40 -16.49 -4.31 10.43
C THR A 40 -16.79 -5.44 11.41
N SER A 41 -15.97 -6.49 11.40
CA SER A 41 -16.10 -7.67 12.25
C SER A 41 -14.72 -8.29 12.50
N ALA A 42 -14.67 -9.31 13.35
CA ALA A 42 -13.46 -10.09 13.61
C ALA A 42 -12.84 -10.69 12.33
N MET A 43 -13.66 -11.00 11.30
CA MET A 43 -13.18 -11.55 10.02
C MET A 43 -12.48 -10.50 9.12
N THR A 44 -12.62 -9.22 9.45
CA THR A 44 -12.04 -8.09 8.71
C THR A 44 -10.99 -7.36 9.53
N THR A 45 -10.40 -8.04 10.51
CA THR A 45 -9.38 -7.46 11.39
C THR A 45 -8.16 -7.06 10.54
N PRO A 46 -7.71 -5.81 10.62
CA PRO A 46 -6.51 -5.33 9.94
C PRO A 46 -5.30 -6.22 10.23
N SER A 47 -4.58 -6.62 9.19
CA SER A 47 -3.29 -7.30 9.32
C SER A 47 -2.33 -6.86 8.21
N GLU A 48 -1.04 -7.10 8.41
CA GLU A 48 -0.01 -6.81 7.40
C GLU A 48 -0.25 -7.52 6.05
N GLN A 49 -1.05 -8.59 6.06
CA GLN A 49 -1.31 -9.47 4.91
C GLN A 49 -2.64 -9.20 4.19
N ASN A 50 -3.42 -8.19 4.60
CA ASN A 50 -4.75 -7.94 4.05
C ASN A 50 -5.02 -6.46 3.73
N GLY A 51 -6.12 -6.22 3.02
CA GLY A 51 -6.59 -4.90 2.61
C GLY A 51 -7.48 -4.17 3.61
N TYR A 52 -7.61 -4.64 4.87
CA TYR A 52 -8.51 -4.02 5.83
C TYR A 52 -7.81 -3.01 6.75
N PHE A 53 -8.38 -1.82 6.89
CA PHE A 53 -7.85 -0.72 7.69
C PHE A 53 -8.79 -0.37 8.85
N ASP A 54 -8.24 0.10 9.96
CA ASP A 54 -9.02 0.74 11.03
C ASP A 54 -9.09 2.25 10.81
N SER A 55 -9.78 2.68 9.76
CA SER A 55 -9.96 4.10 9.47
C SER A 55 -11.39 4.42 9.06
N ARG A 56 -12.02 5.39 9.75
CA ARG A 56 -13.41 5.80 9.50
C ARG A 56 -13.60 6.57 8.18
N VAL A 57 -12.52 7.05 7.57
CA VAL A 57 -12.59 7.73 6.27
C VAL A 57 -12.76 6.73 5.12
N LEU A 58 -12.60 5.43 5.39
CA LEU A 58 -12.84 4.36 4.44
C LEU A 58 -14.26 3.76 4.59
N SER A 59 -14.92 3.53 3.45
CA SER A 59 -16.03 2.59 3.33
C SER A 59 -15.62 1.17 3.76
N ARG A 60 -16.61 0.37 4.15
CA ARG A 60 -16.43 -1.04 4.53
C ARG A 60 -15.99 -1.90 3.34
N GLN A 61 -16.62 -1.65 2.20
CA GLN A 61 -16.19 -2.10 0.87
C GLN A 61 -15.81 -0.81 0.15
N HIS A 62 -14.51 -0.55 0.01
CA HIS A 62 -14.02 0.72 -0.52
C HIS A 62 -13.50 0.56 -1.94
N ALA A 63 -12.60 -0.40 -2.10
CA ALA A 63 -12.02 -0.76 -3.37
C ALA A 63 -11.71 -2.26 -3.38
N GLU A 64 -11.29 -2.75 -4.52
CA GLU A 64 -10.71 -4.08 -4.65
C GLU A 64 -9.46 -4.03 -5.52
N VAL A 65 -8.54 -4.94 -5.25
CA VAL A 65 -7.31 -5.14 -6.00
C VAL A 65 -7.20 -6.60 -6.41
N TRP A 66 -6.73 -6.85 -7.62
CA TRP A 66 -6.54 -8.21 -8.14
C TRP A 66 -5.40 -8.22 -9.16
N GLU A 67 -4.91 -9.42 -9.45
CA GLU A 67 -4.02 -9.65 -10.58
C GLU A 67 -4.80 -10.24 -11.75
N GLU A 68 -4.56 -9.72 -12.95
CA GLU A 68 -5.05 -10.28 -14.19
C GLU A 68 -4.01 -10.06 -15.29
N GLY A 69 -3.62 -11.13 -15.99
CA GLY A 69 -2.73 -11.02 -17.15
C GLY A 69 -1.35 -10.44 -16.82
N ASN A 70 -0.79 -10.79 -15.67
CA ASN A 70 0.48 -10.28 -15.14
C ASN A 70 0.47 -8.76 -14.92
N LYS A 71 -0.69 -8.22 -14.51
CA LYS A 71 -0.90 -6.81 -14.18
C LYS A 71 -1.76 -6.73 -12.93
N ILE A 72 -1.48 -5.76 -12.06
CA ILE A 72 -2.30 -5.51 -10.88
C ILE A 72 -3.28 -4.40 -11.20
N PHE A 73 -4.55 -4.62 -10.90
CA PHE A 73 -5.62 -3.64 -11.09
C PHE A 73 -6.22 -3.23 -9.76
N ILE A 74 -6.80 -2.04 -9.75
CA ILE A 74 -7.63 -1.53 -8.67
C ILE A 74 -8.94 -0.98 -9.22
N LYS A 75 -10.01 -1.13 -8.45
CA LYS A 75 -11.32 -0.57 -8.77
C LYS A 75 -11.97 0.02 -7.52
N ASP A 76 -12.53 1.22 -7.63
CA ASP A 76 -13.38 1.81 -6.59
C ASP A 76 -14.75 1.12 -6.57
N LEU A 77 -15.18 0.70 -5.38
CA LEU A 77 -16.45 0.00 -5.16
C LEU A 77 -17.51 0.93 -4.57
N LYS A 78 -17.74 2.07 -5.23
CA LYS A 78 -18.75 3.05 -4.80
C LYS A 78 -18.42 3.65 -3.43
N SER A 79 -17.15 4.00 -3.22
CA SER A 79 -16.70 4.54 -1.94
C SER A 79 -17.30 5.92 -1.69
N SER A 80 -17.59 6.25 -0.42
CA SER A 80 -18.19 7.53 -0.07
C SER A 80 -17.21 8.69 -0.26
N ASN A 81 -15.95 8.50 0.15
CA ASN A 81 -14.93 9.54 0.10
C ASN A 81 -14.01 9.44 -1.13
N GLY A 82 -14.18 8.43 -1.98
CA GLY A 82 -13.38 8.22 -3.19
C GLY A 82 -12.07 7.45 -2.98
N THR A 83 -11.66 6.78 -4.05
CA THR A 83 -10.29 6.27 -4.27
C THR A 83 -9.56 7.17 -5.26
N PHE A 84 -8.28 7.42 -5.02
CA PHE A 84 -7.44 8.28 -5.85
C PHE A 84 -6.14 7.55 -6.21
N ILE A 85 -5.65 7.78 -7.44
CA ILE A 85 -4.34 7.36 -7.90
C ILE A 85 -3.59 8.59 -8.40
N ASN A 86 -2.42 8.85 -7.84
CA ASN A 86 -1.58 10.01 -8.16
C ASN A 86 -2.36 11.34 -8.08
N GLY A 87 -3.23 11.47 -7.08
CA GLY A 87 -4.11 12.63 -6.87
C GLY A 87 -5.36 12.68 -7.77
N ASN A 88 -5.50 11.77 -8.73
CA ASN A 88 -6.68 11.71 -9.61
C ASN A 88 -7.73 10.76 -9.05
N ARG A 89 -8.96 11.23 -8.90
CA ARG A 89 -10.07 10.41 -8.42
C ARG A 89 -10.52 9.42 -9.49
N LEU A 90 -10.79 8.17 -9.11
CA LEU A 90 -11.15 7.10 -10.06
C LEU A 90 -12.60 7.15 -10.53
N SER A 91 -13.53 7.61 -9.69
CA SER A 91 -14.95 7.71 -10.00
C SER A 91 -15.61 8.93 -9.35
N PRO A 92 -16.76 9.39 -9.88
CA PRO A 92 -17.62 10.32 -9.18
C PRO A 92 -18.14 9.74 -7.86
N GLU A 93 -18.65 10.61 -6.99
CA GLU A 93 -19.10 10.18 -5.66
C GLU A 93 -20.26 9.20 -5.75
N GLY A 94 -20.15 8.09 -5.01
CA GLY A 94 -21.21 7.10 -4.99
C GLY A 94 -21.40 6.35 -6.31
N LEU A 95 -20.36 6.27 -7.16
CA LEU A 95 -20.29 5.41 -8.34
C LEU A 95 -19.05 4.51 -8.29
N GLU A 96 -19.17 3.31 -8.85
CA GLU A 96 -18.02 2.43 -9.10
C GLU A 96 -17.14 3.02 -10.21
N SER A 97 -15.83 2.78 -10.15
CA SER A 97 -14.91 3.13 -11.23
C SER A 97 -14.79 2.00 -12.24
N ASP A 98 -14.21 2.30 -13.41
CA ASP A 98 -13.59 1.26 -14.23
C ASP A 98 -12.30 0.74 -13.56
N PRO A 99 -11.86 -0.49 -13.87
CA PRO A 99 -10.55 -0.99 -13.47
C PRO A 99 -9.41 -0.10 -13.97
N VAL A 100 -8.46 0.21 -13.09
CA VAL A 100 -7.24 0.94 -13.42
C VAL A 100 -6.02 0.10 -13.07
N GLU A 101 -5.07 0.01 -14.00
CA GLU A 101 -3.80 -0.68 -13.80
C GLU A 101 -2.92 0.10 -12.81
N LEU A 102 -2.41 -0.59 -11.80
CA LEU A 102 -1.44 -0.07 -10.84
C LEU A 102 -0.02 -0.38 -11.31
N HIS A 103 0.85 0.61 -11.17
CA HIS A 103 2.27 0.49 -11.41
C HIS A 103 3.05 0.76 -10.11
N SER A 104 4.23 0.15 -9.97
CA SER A 104 5.13 0.49 -8.87
C SER A 104 5.40 2.00 -8.83
N ASP A 105 5.51 2.53 -7.61
CA ASP A 105 5.63 3.95 -7.28
C ASP A 105 4.35 4.80 -7.43
N ASP A 106 3.24 4.26 -7.93
CA ASP A 106 1.95 4.95 -7.87
C ASP A 106 1.56 5.26 -6.42
N VAL A 107 0.97 6.43 -6.21
CA VAL A 107 0.40 6.83 -4.93
C VAL A 107 -1.09 6.54 -4.95
N VAL A 108 -1.53 5.59 -4.13
CA VAL A 108 -2.94 5.30 -3.90
C VAL A 108 -3.43 5.98 -2.63
N GLU A 109 -4.59 6.61 -2.70
CA GLU A 109 -5.21 7.25 -1.55
C GLU A 109 -6.66 6.78 -1.41
N PHE A 110 -7.04 6.42 -0.19
CA PHE A 110 -8.41 6.01 0.14
C PHE A 110 -9.03 7.02 1.10
N GLY A 111 -10.13 7.60 0.64
CA GLY A 111 -10.84 8.67 1.33
C GLY A 111 -10.09 10.01 1.34
N ILE A 112 -10.56 10.91 2.20
CA ILE A 112 -10.06 12.28 2.33
C ILE A 112 -9.72 12.60 3.78
N ASP A 113 -8.89 13.62 3.99
CA ASP A 113 -8.67 14.18 5.31
C ASP A 113 -9.97 14.84 5.80
N ILE A 114 -10.39 14.49 7.01
CA ILE A 114 -11.55 15.11 7.67
C ILE A 114 -11.00 16.18 8.61
N VAL A 115 -11.43 17.41 8.40
CA VAL A 115 -11.06 18.57 9.23
C VAL A 115 -12.12 18.80 10.31
N GLY A 116 -11.69 19.27 11.48
CA GLY A 116 -12.57 19.63 12.58
C GLY A 116 -13.35 20.92 12.34
N GLU A 117 -14.17 21.32 13.31
CA GLU A 117 -15.00 22.53 13.24
C GLU A 117 -14.19 23.83 13.09
N ASP A 118 -12.93 23.82 13.53
CA ASP A 118 -11.98 24.92 13.40
C ASP A 118 -11.47 25.10 11.97
N ASN A 119 -11.78 24.17 11.07
CA ASN A 119 -11.38 24.16 9.67
C ASN A 119 -9.84 24.19 9.46
N THR A 120 -9.09 23.86 10.51
CA THR A 120 -7.62 23.81 10.53
C THR A 120 -7.09 22.47 11.00
N THR A 121 -7.70 21.85 12.01
CA THR A 121 -7.18 20.60 12.58
C THR A 121 -7.70 19.40 11.81
N VAL A 122 -6.81 18.60 11.21
CA VAL A 122 -7.19 17.31 10.62
C VAL A 122 -7.52 16.34 11.75
N VAL A 123 -8.79 15.96 11.88
CA VAL A 123 -9.26 15.03 12.91
C VAL A 123 -9.10 13.57 12.49
N ARG A 124 -9.08 13.30 11.18
CA ARG A 124 -8.84 11.96 10.62
C ARG A 124 -8.12 12.08 9.30
N HIS A 125 -6.99 11.39 9.19
CA HIS A 125 -6.23 11.36 7.96
C HIS A 125 -6.80 10.35 6.96
N LYS A 126 -6.75 10.69 5.67
CA LYS A 126 -6.90 9.74 4.56
C LYS A 126 -5.87 8.63 4.67
N VAL A 127 -6.14 7.46 4.11
CA VAL A 127 -5.12 6.40 4.02
C VAL A 127 -4.36 6.60 2.73
N ALA A 128 -3.07 6.94 2.80
CA ALA A 128 -2.23 7.16 1.63
C ALA A 128 -1.07 6.18 1.61
N ALA A 129 -0.84 5.56 0.47
CA ALA A 129 0.21 4.56 0.30
C ALA A 129 0.93 4.73 -1.04
N ARG A 130 2.25 4.52 -1.04
CA ARG A 130 2.99 4.24 -2.27
C ARG A 130 2.97 2.75 -2.54
N VAL A 131 2.62 2.36 -3.76
CA VAL A 131 2.48 0.96 -4.14
C VAL A 131 3.77 0.41 -4.72
N MET A 132 3.98 -0.89 -4.55
CA MET A 132 5.04 -1.63 -5.23
C MET A 132 4.48 -2.98 -5.68
N CYS A 133 4.51 -3.20 -6.99
CA CYS A 133 3.95 -4.37 -7.64
C CYS A 133 5.06 -5.40 -7.89
N ILE A 134 4.91 -6.60 -7.32
CA ILE A 134 5.83 -7.72 -7.54
C ILE A 134 5.05 -8.82 -8.23
N LEU A 135 5.30 -9.04 -9.52
CA LEU A 135 4.50 -9.97 -10.34
C LEU A 135 5.14 -11.36 -10.41
N SER A 136 6.47 -11.41 -10.40
CA SER A 136 7.25 -12.65 -10.51
C SER A 136 8.46 -12.67 -9.56
N GLU A 137 9.07 -13.84 -9.43
CA GLU A 137 10.33 -14.01 -8.69
C GLU A 137 11.48 -13.20 -9.30
N GLN A 138 11.48 -13.02 -10.62
CA GLN A 138 12.50 -12.23 -11.33
C GLN A 138 12.38 -10.75 -10.99
N ASP A 139 11.16 -10.23 -10.87
CA ASP A 139 10.93 -8.84 -10.46
C ASP A 139 11.48 -8.60 -9.05
N ALA A 140 11.23 -9.54 -8.13
CA ALA A 140 11.78 -9.49 -6.78
C ALA A 140 13.31 -9.46 -6.79
N GLN A 141 13.95 -10.26 -7.65
CA GLN A 141 15.42 -10.28 -7.80
C GLN A 141 15.98 -8.99 -8.43
N ILE A 142 15.29 -8.37 -9.40
CA ILE A 142 15.69 -7.10 -10.01
C ILE A 142 15.66 -5.97 -8.97
N ILE A 143 14.63 -5.94 -8.13
CA ILE A 143 14.52 -5.00 -7.01
C ILE A 143 15.68 -5.19 -6.03
N ASN A 144 16.02 -6.45 -5.71
CA ASN A 144 17.17 -6.78 -4.86
C ASN A 144 18.51 -6.34 -5.49
N GLY A 145 18.71 -6.57 -6.79
CA GLY A 145 19.96 -6.23 -7.49
C GLY A 145 20.17 -4.74 -7.75
N CYS A 146 19.11 -3.93 -7.74
CA CYS A 146 19.21 -2.48 -7.85
C CYS A 146 19.72 -1.83 -6.55
N GLN A 147 19.57 -2.50 -5.40
CA GLN A 147 20.07 -2.03 -4.10
C GLN A 147 21.58 -2.15 -3.93
N ASP A 148 22.24 -3.12 -4.58
CA ASP A 148 23.70 -3.25 -4.57
C ASP A 148 24.41 -2.20 -5.45
N ARG A 149 23.67 -1.43 -6.25
CA ARG A 149 24.17 -0.30 -7.05
C ARG A 149 24.03 1.06 -6.36
N VAL A 150 23.46 1.11 -5.15
CA VAL A 150 23.59 2.29 -4.29
C VAL A 150 25.03 2.30 -3.78
N THR A 151 25.89 2.90 -4.59
CA THR A 151 27.23 3.30 -4.21
C THR A 151 27.13 4.08 -2.91
N THR A 152 28.08 3.81 -2.02
CA THR A 152 28.34 4.56 -0.79
C THR A 152 28.42 6.05 -1.08
N ASP A 153 27.29 6.73 -1.07
CA ASP A 153 27.22 8.16 -0.96
C ASP A 153 26.27 8.48 0.19
N HIS A 154 26.82 9.22 1.15
CA HIS A 154 26.25 9.42 2.46
C HIS A 154 25.05 10.37 2.44
N THR A 155 23.93 10.02 1.79
CA THR A 155 22.63 10.67 2.02
C THR A 155 21.48 9.77 1.58
N ASN A 156 20.68 9.31 2.54
CA ASN A 156 19.30 8.79 2.41
C ASN A 156 19.05 7.60 1.46
N ALA A 157 19.59 6.41 1.79
CA ALA A 157 19.18 5.16 1.15
C ALA A 157 18.27 4.31 2.07
N THR A 158 17.12 3.89 1.52
CA THR A 158 16.22 2.87 2.10
C THR A 158 16.85 1.49 1.91
N VAL A 159 17.15 0.80 3.00
CA VAL A 159 17.74 -0.56 2.95
C VAL A 159 16.63 -1.58 3.15
N CYS A 160 16.35 -2.39 2.14
CA CYS A 160 15.56 -3.61 2.31
C CYS A 160 16.50 -4.71 2.80
N ARG A 161 16.33 -5.20 4.03
CA ARG A 161 17.02 -6.39 4.51
C ARG A 161 16.03 -7.55 4.42
N ILE A 162 16.42 -8.65 3.79
CA ILE A 162 15.61 -9.86 3.79
C ILE A 162 16.06 -10.75 4.94
N GLU A 163 15.15 -11.02 5.88
CA GLU A 163 15.29 -12.13 6.83
C GLU A 163 14.10 -13.07 6.63
N ASN A 164 14.37 -14.37 6.48
CA ASN A 164 13.37 -15.43 6.36
C ASN A 164 12.28 -15.19 5.29
N ASN A 165 12.69 -14.86 4.05
CA ASN A 165 11.78 -14.67 2.92
C ASN A 165 10.78 -13.50 3.07
N THR A 166 11.02 -12.60 4.03
CA THR A 166 10.22 -11.39 4.28
C THR A 166 11.03 -10.17 3.88
N ILE A 167 10.47 -9.31 3.02
CA ILE A 167 11.09 -8.03 2.66
C ILE A 167 10.89 -7.06 3.83
N MET A 168 11.94 -6.84 4.64
CA MET A 168 11.92 -5.80 5.68
C MET A 168 12.52 -4.53 5.09
N VAL A 169 11.67 -3.56 4.71
CA VAL A 169 12.11 -2.24 4.29
C VAL A 169 12.43 -1.41 5.54
N SER A 170 13.71 -1.21 5.84
CA SER A 170 14.15 -0.37 6.95
C SER A 170 14.15 1.10 6.52
N LEU A 171 13.14 1.85 6.95
CA LEU A 171 13.12 3.31 6.88
C LEU A 171 14.06 3.86 7.96
N LYS A 172 15.24 4.34 7.57
CA LYS A 172 16.04 5.18 8.47
C LYS A 172 15.41 6.56 8.52
N PHE A 173 14.61 6.85 9.54
CA PHE A 173 14.26 8.21 9.89
C PHE A 173 15.53 8.93 10.34
N SER A 174 16.07 9.81 9.51
CA SER A 174 17.15 10.72 9.91
C SER A 174 16.54 11.78 10.82
N THR A 175 16.55 11.53 12.14
CA THR A 175 16.32 12.59 13.13
C THR A 175 17.59 13.42 13.27
N CYS A 176 17.85 14.31 12.32
CA CYS A 176 18.76 15.43 12.54
C CYS A 176 18.04 16.46 13.44
N LEU A 177 18.08 16.24 14.76
CA LEU A 177 17.90 17.33 15.71
C LEU A 177 19.15 18.22 15.66
N PRO A 178 19.05 19.52 15.39
CA PRO A 178 20.19 20.41 15.53
C PRO A 178 20.47 20.62 17.02
N HIS A 179 21.64 20.16 17.47
CA HIS A 179 22.24 20.59 18.73
C HIS A 179 22.54 22.09 18.60
N TYR A 180 21.74 22.95 19.23
CA TYR A 180 22.13 24.33 19.49
C TYR A 180 23.09 24.33 20.69
N PHE A 181 24.20 25.06 20.51
CA PHE A 181 25.24 25.32 21.50
C PHE A 181 24.71 25.98 22.78
#